data_AF-A0A8T3V8J1-F1
#
_entry.id   AF-A0A8T3V8J1-F1
#
_cell.length_a   1.000
_cell.length_b   1.000
_cell.length_c   1.000
_cell.angle_alpha   90.00
_cell.angle_beta   90.00
_cell.angle_gamma   90.00
#
_symmetry.space_group_name_H-M   'P 1'
#
loop_
_entity.id
_entity.type
_entity.pdbx_description
1 polymer ?
#
loop_
_entity_poly.entity_id
_entity_poly.type
_entity_poly.pdbx_seq_one_letter_code
_entity_poly.pdbx_strand_id
1 'polypeptide(L)'
;MNVDTGITSEVFTIKSETKLIDIFNRIIDKKSKAVFDYIESLNFNENKRIIVIGTYFTGVGIVKRLSEKYKNILLIDIYPHLEELLHTDLGGGPINNVDFSTDLNLIYSGDVVIDTTGFGGINVEQSSKFDVDTFIIEDPVAEDNDELLAEKNNIHERLDVVKAKDKAIIKTKGINTKTSGTMTLTIGALTNLLNSFIEKEGVLYCACEMGFYEEVIFKEMNIEKFIELTSVNAFKVSTIKPFDLDELIAEEISKITSEMI
;
A
#
# COMPACT_ATOMS: atom_id res chain seq x y z
N MET A 1 25.18 7.50 2.27
CA MET A 1 25.28 7.81 0.82
C MET A 1 26.23 6.84 0.14
N ASN A 2 25.70 5.99 -0.73
CA ASN A 2 26.45 5.04 -1.55
C ASN A 2 26.83 5.71 -2.89
N VAL A 3 28.10 6.07 -3.06
CA VAL A 3 28.60 6.83 -4.22
C VAL A 3 29.81 6.14 -4.83
N ASP A 4 29.73 5.86 -6.12
CA ASP A 4 30.82 5.31 -6.94
C ASP A 4 31.24 6.33 -8.01
N THR A 5 32.44 6.18 -8.57
CA THR A 5 32.79 6.86 -9.82
C THR A 5 32.02 6.24 -10.99
N GLY A 6 31.54 7.08 -11.90
CA GLY A 6 30.85 6.70 -13.13
C GLY A 6 31.83 6.41 -14.27
N ILE A 7 31.47 6.89 -15.47
CA ILE A 7 32.25 6.66 -16.70
C ILE A 7 33.67 7.24 -16.60
N THR A 8 33.84 8.33 -15.85
CA THR A 8 35.13 8.98 -15.58
C THR A 8 35.21 9.38 -14.10
N SER A 9 36.38 9.85 -13.65
CA SER A 9 36.59 10.36 -12.28
C SER A 9 35.78 11.63 -11.95
N GLU A 10 35.29 12.32 -12.97
CA GLU A 10 34.52 13.58 -12.82
C GLU A 10 33.02 13.33 -12.69
N VAL A 11 32.56 12.10 -12.94
CA VAL A 11 31.15 11.71 -12.88
C VAL A 11 30.98 10.72 -11.74
N PHE A 12 29.93 10.90 -10.95
CA PHE A 12 29.56 10.07 -9.82
C PHE A 12 28.25 9.36 -10.07
N THR A 13 28.14 8.12 -9.58
CA THR A 13 26.88 7.37 -9.52
C THR A 13 26.46 7.29 -8.06
N ILE A 14 25.36 7.97 -7.73
CA ILE A 14 24.71 7.86 -6.43
C ILE A 14 23.70 6.73 -6.52
N LYS A 15 23.75 5.80 -5.56
CA LYS A 15 22.73 4.75 -5.38
C LYS A 15 22.02 5.04 -4.07
N SER A 16 20.69 5.03 -4.10
CA SER A 16 19.88 5.13 -2.88
C SER A 16 20.18 3.95 -1.96
N GLU A 17 20.24 4.18 -0.65
CA GLU A 17 20.20 3.10 0.33
C GLU A 17 18.79 2.52 0.44
N THR A 18 17.77 3.36 0.25
CA THR A 18 16.36 3.00 0.16
C THR A 18 16.13 1.98 -0.95
N LYS A 19 15.57 0.83 -0.60
CA LYS A 19 15.10 -0.20 -1.53
C LYS A 19 13.68 0.08 -1.98
N LEU A 20 13.26 -0.56 -3.06
CA LEU A 20 11.89 -0.41 -3.54
C LEU A 20 10.85 -0.89 -2.51
N ILE A 21 11.13 -2.00 -1.82
CA ILE A 21 10.28 -2.51 -0.74
C ILE A 21 10.13 -1.52 0.42
N ASP A 22 11.15 -0.70 0.69
CA ASP A 22 11.08 0.33 1.74
C ASP A 22 10.07 1.43 1.37
N ILE A 23 9.95 1.76 0.08
CA ILE A 23 8.95 2.73 -0.41
C ILE A 23 7.54 2.16 -0.25
N PHE A 24 7.32 0.90 -0.65
CA PHE A 24 6.04 0.22 -0.39
C PHE A 24 5.71 0.26 1.09
N ASN A 25 6.66 -0.10 1.95
CA ASN A 25 6.47 -0.16 3.39
C ASN A 25 6.14 1.20 4.00
N ARG A 26 6.76 2.30 3.56
CA ARG A 26 6.42 3.65 4.04
C ARG A 26 5.01 4.08 3.64
N ILE A 27 4.54 3.69 2.46
CA ILE A 27 3.17 4.01 2.01
C ILE A 27 2.16 3.15 2.77
N ILE A 28 2.42 1.84 2.87
CA ILE A 28 1.58 0.91 3.61
C ILE A 28 1.49 1.31 5.08
N ASP A 29 2.59 1.74 5.69
CA ASP A 29 2.64 2.20 7.08
C ASP A 29 1.71 3.38 7.34
N LYS A 30 1.67 4.37 6.43
CA LYS A 30 0.74 5.50 6.53
C LYS A 30 -0.72 5.03 6.56
N LYS A 31 -1.07 4.08 5.68
CA LYS A 31 -2.44 3.53 5.59
C LYS A 31 -2.79 2.67 6.80
N SER A 32 -1.92 1.75 7.17
CA SER A 32 -2.15 0.83 8.29
C SER A 32 -2.19 1.59 9.62
N LYS A 33 -1.38 2.64 9.77
CA LYS A 33 -1.43 3.53 10.93
C LYS A 33 -2.76 4.29 11.02
N ALA A 34 -3.26 4.86 9.92
CA ALA A 34 -4.54 5.57 9.93
C ALA A 34 -5.69 4.65 10.38
N VAL A 35 -5.71 3.41 9.87
CA VAL A 35 -6.69 2.38 10.25
C VAL A 35 -6.54 1.96 11.71
N PHE A 36 -5.31 1.71 12.16
CA PHE A 36 -5.02 1.34 13.55
C PHE A 36 -5.47 2.42 14.53
N ASP A 37 -5.08 3.68 14.29
CA ASP A 37 -5.43 4.81 15.15
C ASP A 37 -6.95 5.00 15.23
N TYR A 38 -7.67 4.81 14.11
CA TYR A 38 -9.13 4.87 14.10
C TYR A 38 -9.77 3.72 14.87
N ILE A 39 -9.33 2.48 14.68
CA ILE A 39 -9.82 1.33 15.44
C ILE A 39 -9.58 1.51 16.95
N GLU A 40 -8.40 2.01 17.34
CA GLU A 40 -8.09 2.33 18.74
C GLU A 40 -9.03 3.42 19.29
N SER A 41 -9.37 4.43 18.49
CA SER A 41 -10.27 5.51 18.90
C SER A 41 -11.70 5.04 19.21
N LEU A 42 -12.13 3.93 18.59
CA LEU A 42 -13.46 3.34 18.81
C LEU A 42 -13.54 2.54 20.12
N ASN A 43 -12.40 2.31 20.79
CA ASN A 43 -12.30 1.65 22.10
C ASN A 43 -13.00 0.28 22.17
N PHE A 44 -12.95 -0.51 21.09
CA PHE A 44 -13.55 -1.84 21.10
C PHE A 44 -12.70 -2.90 21.81
N ASN A 45 -13.36 -3.96 22.26
CA ASN A 45 -12.76 -5.09 22.95
C ASN A 45 -11.75 -5.83 22.04
N GLU A 46 -10.58 -6.18 22.56
CA GLU A 46 -9.51 -6.92 21.85
C GLU A 46 -9.93 -8.29 21.31
N ASN A 47 -11.03 -8.87 21.82
CA ASN A 47 -11.59 -10.14 21.38
C ASN A 47 -12.48 -10.04 20.13
N LYS A 48 -12.78 -8.84 19.66
CA LYS A 48 -13.57 -8.61 18.44
C LYS A 48 -12.92 -9.31 17.25
N ARG A 49 -13.73 -9.97 16.42
CA ARG A 49 -13.25 -10.60 15.19
C ARG A 49 -13.09 -9.56 14.10
N ILE A 50 -11.86 -9.32 13.70
CA ILE A 50 -11.51 -8.39 12.63
C ILE A 50 -11.32 -9.19 11.35
N ILE A 51 -12.06 -8.82 10.30
CA ILE A 51 -11.91 -9.35 8.96
C ILE A 51 -11.27 -8.27 8.09
N VAL A 52 -10.21 -8.62 7.38
CA VAL A 52 -9.63 -7.78 6.33
C VAL A 52 -9.81 -8.49 4.99
N ILE A 53 -10.32 -7.78 3.99
CA ILE A 53 -10.63 -8.33 2.66
C ILE A 53 -9.68 -7.71 1.63
N GLY A 54 -8.90 -8.55 0.96
CA GLY A 54 -7.87 -8.16 0.00
C GLY A 54 -6.50 -8.04 0.68
N THR A 55 -5.53 -8.84 0.25
CA THR A 55 -4.18 -8.87 0.82
C THR A 55 -3.28 -7.82 0.20
N TYR A 56 -3.32 -7.71 -1.13
CA TYR A 56 -2.46 -6.85 -1.93
C TYR A 56 -2.89 -5.37 -1.87
N PHE A 57 -2.04 -4.42 -1.48
CA PHE A 57 -0.99 -4.54 -0.45
C PHE A 57 -1.42 -3.90 0.86
N THR A 58 -2.44 -3.05 0.83
CA THR A 58 -2.89 -2.33 2.03
C THR A 58 -3.31 -3.32 3.13
N GLY A 59 -4.02 -4.39 2.75
CA GLY A 59 -4.49 -5.42 3.69
C GLY A 59 -3.37 -6.11 4.47
N VAL A 60 -2.26 -6.50 3.82
CA VAL A 60 -1.13 -7.14 4.53
C VAL A 60 -0.56 -6.24 5.63
N GLY A 61 -0.45 -4.94 5.37
CA GLY A 61 0.03 -3.98 6.35
C GLY A 61 -0.96 -3.72 7.47
N ILE A 62 -2.25 -3.65 7.15
CA ILE A 62 -3.30 -3.48 8.15
C ILE A 62 -3.31 -4.67 9.11
N VAL A 63 -3.29 -5.92 8.62
CA VAL A 63 -3.35 -7.09 9.51
C VAL A 63 -2.10 -7.21 10.36
N LYS A 64 -0.91 -6.95 9.80
CA LYS A 64 0.34 -6.96 10.55
C LYS A 64 0.32 -5.94 11.68
N ARG A 65 -0.08 -4.70 11.38
CA ARG A 65 -0.21 -3.63 12.38
C ARG A 65 -1.22 -3.97 13.46
N LEU A 66 -2.43 -4.41 13.08
CA LEU A 66 -3.47 -4.77 14.04
C LEU A 66 -3.06 -5.97 14.91
N SER A 67 -2.27 -6.90 14.36
CA SER A 67 -1.80 -8.07 15.10
C SER A 67 -0.83 -7.77 16.24
N GLU A 68 -0.32 -6.54 16.33
CA GLU A 68 0.44 -6.07 17.49
C GLU A 68 -0.42 -6.06 18.77
N LYS A 69 -1.75 -5.96 18.63
CA LYS A 69 -2.70 -5.86 19.76
C LYS A 69 -3.84 -6.88 19.69
N TYR A 70 -4.45 -7.06 18.53
CA TYR A 70 -5.63 -7.91 18.33
C TYR A 70 -5.22 -9.34 17.97
N LYS A 71 -5.98 -10.33 18.47
CA LYS A 71 -5.66 -11.76 18.32
C LYS A 71 -6.60 -12.54 17.41
N ASN A 72 -7.75 -11.96 17.07
CA ASN A 72 -8.80 -12.62 16.29
C ASN A 72 -8.94 -11.91 14.94
N ILE A 73 -7.89 -12.00 14.13
CA ILE A 73 -7.81 -11.36 12.82
C ILE A 73 -7.83 -12.44 11.76
N LEU A 74 -8.71 -12.29 10.76
CA LEU A 74 -8.76 -13.13 9.58
C LEU A 74 -8.57 -12.26 8.33
N LEU A 75 -7.50 -12.54 7.58
CA LEU A 75 -7.27 -12.00 6.26
C LEU A 75 -7.91 -12.90 5.21
N ILE A 76 -8.69 -12.32 4.30
CA ILE A 76 -9.38 -13.04 3.23
C ILE A 76 -8.93 -12.51 1.88
N ASP A 77 -8.51 -13.41 1.00
CA ASP A 77 -8.23 -13.11 -0.40
C ASP A 77 -8.62 -14.29 -1.30
N ILE A 78 -9.06 -14.01 -2.52
CA ILE A 78 -9.39 -15.06 -3.48
C ILE A 78 -8.16 -15.82 -4.00
N TYR A 79 -6.96 -15.22 -3.85
CA TYR A 79 -5.71 -15.81 -4.33
C TYR A 79 -4.92 -16.45 -3.18
N PRO A 80 -4.81 -17.80 -3.12
CA PRO A 80 -4.17 -18.48 -2.00
C PRO A 80 -2.69 -18.14 -1.83
N HIS A 81 -1.95 -17.92 -2.92
CA HIS A 81 -0.52 -17.61 -2.87
C HIS A 81 -0.22 -16.26 -2.20
N LEU A 82 -1.21 -15.38 -2.02
CA LEU A 82 -1.02 -14.11 -1.34
C LEU A 82 -0.81 -14.27 0.17
N GLU A 83 -1.15 -15.43 0.75
CA GLU A 83 -0.80 -15.76 2.14
C GLU A 83 0.70 -15.59 2.39
N GLU A 84 1.55 -15.94 1.41
CA GLU A 84 3.01 -15.84 1.53
C GLU A 84 3.49 -14.42 1.85
N LEU A 85 2.77 -13.37 1.40
CA LEU A 85 3.13 -11.97 1.70
C LEU A 85 3.14 -11.67 3.20
N LEU A 86 2.34 -12.39 4.00
CA LEU A 86 2.30 -12.25 5.46
C LEU A 86 3.64 -12.59 6.11
N HIS A 87 4.44 -13.43 5.45
CA HIS A 87 5.72 -13.94 5.95
C HIS A 87 6.94 -13.22 5.34
N THR A 88 6.71 -12.13 4.61
CA THR A 88 7.76 -11.29 4.02
C THR A 88 7.98 -10.01 4.82
N ASP A 89 8.97 -9.19 4.46
CA ASP A 89 9.17 -7.85 5.04
C ASP A 89 8.16 -6.80 4.53
N LEU A 90 7.26 -7.16 3.60
CA LEU A 90 6.25 -6.25 3.08
C LEU A 90 5.17 -5.96 4.13
N GLY A 91 4.78 -4.69 4.26
CA GLY A 91 3.74 -4.24 5.17
C GLY A 91 4.16 -4.13 6.64
N GLY A 92 5.46 -4.16 6.93
CA GLY A 92 6.00 -3.95 8.27
C GLY A 92 6.44 -5.23 8.97
N GLY A 93 6.43 -5.18 10.30
CA GLY A 93 7.03 -6.18 11.20
C GLY A 93 6.47 -7.60 11.09
N PRO A 94 7.03 -8.53 11.89
CA PRO A 94 6.60 -9.93 11.86
C PRO A 94 5.12 -10.05 12.20
N ILE A 95 4.44 -10.97 11.52
CA ILE A 95 3.03 -11.26 11.76
C ILE A 95 2.84 -12.03 13.07
N ASN A 96 1.80 -11.66 13.83
CA ASN A 96 1.34 -12.41 15.00
C ASN A 96 -0.09 -12.91 14.75
N ASN A 97 -0.43 -14.16 15.07
CA ASN A 97 -1.82 -14.64 15.19
C ASN A 97 -2.85 -14.05 14.19
N VAL A 98 -2.57 -14.14 12.88
CA VAL A 98 -3.52 -13.82 11.81
C VAL A 98 -3.83 -15.11 11.08
N ASP A 99 -5.11 -15.43 10.96
CA ASP A 99 -5.57 -16.51 10.10
C ASP A 99 -5.69 -16.00 8.66
N PHE A 100 -5.40 -16.85 7.69
CA PHE A 100 -5.64 -16.59 6.28
C PHE A 100 -6.71 -17.53 5.73
N SER A 101 -7.56 -17.04 4.84
CA SER A 101 -8.53 -17.88 4.14
C SER A 101 -8.84 -17.39 2.73
N THR A 102 -9.23 -18.32 1.87
CA THR A 102 -9.78 -18.03 0.54
C THR A 102 -11.31 -18.17 0.47
N ASP A 103 -11.96 -18.55 1.58
CA ASP A 103 -13.41 -18.67 1.63
C ASP A 103 -14.07 -17.30 1.83
N LEU A 104 -14.56 -16.73 0.73
CA LEU A 104 -15.29 -15.45 0.73
C LEU A 104 -16.57 -15.46 1.59
N ASN A 105 -17.13 -16.62 1.97
CA ASN A 105 -18.29 -16.64 2.85
C ASN A 105 -17.94 -16.19 4.28
N LEU A 106 -16.65 -16.30 4.66
CA LEU A 106 -16.18 -15.88 5.98
C LEU A 106 -16.15 -14.37 6.16
N ILE A 107 -16.31 -13.57 5.10
CA ILE A 107 -16.32 -12.10 5.21
C ILE A 107 -17.42 -11.63 6.17
N TYR A 108 -18.55 -12.33 6.24
CA TYR A 108 -19.69 -11.99 7.09
C TYR A 108 -19.57 -12.47 8.54
N SER A 109 -18.44 -13.07 8.93
CA SER A 109 -18.23 -13.60 10.28
C SER A 109 -17.60 -12.61 11.26
N GLY A 110 -17.24 -11.41 10.79
CA GLY A 110 -16.57 -10.37 11.56
C GLY A 110 -17.49 -9.47 12.37
N ASP A 111 -16.97 -8.95 13.47
CA ASP A 111 -17.54 -7.77 14.14
C ASP A 111 -17.06 -6.47 13.48
N VAL A 112 -15.82 -6.48 12.99
CA VAL A 112 -15.17 -5.36 12.28
C VAL A 112 -14.74 -5.88 10.91
N VAL A 113 -15.11 -5.18 9.84
CA VAL A 113 -14.74 -5.55 8.47
C VAL A 113 -13.99 -4.38 7.83
N ILE A 114 -12.85 -4.69 7.21
CA ILE A 114 -12.00 -3.73 6.52
C ILE A 114 -11.81 -4.21 5.08
N ASP A 115 -12.36 -3.46 4.13
CA ASP A 115 -12.28 -3.79 2.71
C ASP A 115 -11.21 -2.95 2.03
N THR A 116 -10.17 -3.62 1.51
CA THR A 116 -9.09 -2.98 0.74
C THR A 116 -9.07 -3.46 -0.72
N THR A 117 -10.20 -3.97 -1.22
CA THR A 117 -10.27 -4.60 -2.55
C THR A 117 -10.36 -3.59 -3.70
N GLY A 118 -10.79 -2.36 -3.44
CA GLY A 118 -10.84 -1.29 -4.43
C GLY A 118 -11.72 -1.61 -5.65
N PHE A 119 -11.25 -1.24 -6.84
CA PHE A 119 -12.01 -1.42 -8.08
C PHE A 119 -12.24 -2.90 -8.42
N GLY A 120 -13.50 -3.28 -8.62
CA GLY A 120 -13.88 -4.64 -9.04
C GLY A 120 -13.78 -5.70 -7.93
N GLY A 121 -13.59 -5.25 -6.68
CA GLY A 121 -13.60 -6.10 -5.50
C GLY A 121 -15.02 -6.45 -5.03
N ILE A 122 -15.24 -6.40 -3.71
CA ILE A 122 -16.56 -6.65 -3.12
C ILE A 122 -17.59 -5.72 -3.77
N ASN A 123 -18.73 -6.28 -4.19
CA ASN A 123 -19.78 -5.53 -4.86
C ASN A 123 -20.87 -5.05 -3.88
N VAL A 124 -21.83 -4.27 -4.39
CA VAL A 124 -22.95 -3.72 -3.58
C VAL A 124 -23.84 -4.84 -3.03
N GLU A 125 -24.10 -5.91 -3.78
CA GLU A 125 -24.92 -7.04 -3.30
C GLU A 125 -24.27 -7.76 -2.12
N GLN A 126 -22.97 -8.02 -2.18
CA GLN A 126 -22.19 -8.57 -1.07
C GLN A 126 -22.17 -7.59 0.10
N SER A 127 -21.95 -6.29 -0.18
CA SER A 127 -21.92 -5.25 0.85
C SER A 127 -23.25 -5.16 1.64
N SER A 128 -24.39 -5.38 0.97
CA SER A 128 -25.72 -5.34 1.58
C SER A 128 -25.99 -6.43 2.63
N LYS A 129 -25.16 -7.48 2.65
CA LYS A 129 -25.28 -8.64 3.56
C LYS A 129 -24.55 -8.43 4.89
N PHE A 130 -23.69 -7.40 4.99
CA PHE A 130 -23.00 -7.10 6.25
C PHE A 130 -23.95 -6.55 7.30
N ASP A 131 -23.84 -7.12 8.50
CA ASP A 131 -24.45 -6.65 9.75
C ASP A 131 -23.36 -6.74 10.83
N VAL A 132 -22.60 -5.66 10.98
CA VAL A 132 -21.33 -5.62 11.73
C VAL A 132 -21.30 -4.39 12.65
N ASP A 133 -20.39 -4.34 13.62
CA ASP A 133 -20.23 -3.12 14.44
C ASP A 133 -19.56 -2.01 13.63
N THR A 134 -18.50 -2.35 12.89
CA THR A 134 -17.70 -1.37 12.14
C THR A 134 -17.37 -1.87 10.76
N PHE A 135 -17.53 -0.99 9.77
CA PHE A 135 -17.15 -1.24 8.39
C PHE A 135 -16.22 -0.14 7.87
N ILE A 136 -15.04 -0.53 7.43
CA ILE A 136 -14.02 0.36 6.87
C ILE A 136 -13.80 -0.04 5.41
N ILE A 137 -13.66 0.94 4.51
CA ILE A 137 -13.38 0.69 3.09
C ILE A 137 -12.27 1.59 2.58
N GLU A 138 -11.37 1.06 1.76
CA GLU A 138 -10.36 1.86 1.06
C GLU A 138 -10.99 2.52 -0.18
N ASP A 139 -10.83 3.84 -0.29
CA ASP A 139 -11.14 4.54 -1.54
C ASP A 139 -10.02 4.30 -2.54
N PRO A 140 -10.26 3.62 -3.69
CA PRO A 140 -9.22 3.36 -4.67
C PRO A 140 -8.81 4.62 -5.45
N VAL A 141 -9.54 5.73 -5.37
CA VAL A 141 -9.21 7.00 -6.03
C VAL A 141 -8.36 7.86 -5.09
N ALA A 142 -7.21 8.35 -5.57
CA ALA A 142 -6.36 9.23 -4.78
C ALA A 142 -6.87 10.67 -4.80
N GLU A 143 -7.08 11.20 -6.01
CA GLU A 143 -7.38 12.60 -6.29
C GLU A 143 -8.54 12.71 -7.28
N ASP A 144 -9.22 13.84 -7.28
CA ASP A 144 -10.32 14.13 -8.20
C ASP A 144 -9.78 14.61 -9.56
N ASN A 145 -8.90 13.83 -10.17
CA ASN A 145 -8.17 14.17 -11.40
C ASN A 145 -8.47 13.23 -12.58
N ASP A 146 -9.45 12.34 -12.45
CA ASP A 146 -9.84 11.38 -13.49
C ASP A 146 -11.33 11.01 -13.41
N GLU A 147 -12.11 11.50 -14.37
CA GLU A 147 -13.57 11.31 -14.40
C GLU A 147 -13.96 9.84 -14.58
N LEU A 148 -13.24 9.07 -15.41
CA LEU A 148 -13.57 7.67 -15.67
C LEU A 148 -13.33 6.79 -14.43
N LEU A 149 -12.28 7.08 -13.66
CA LEU A 149 -12.04 6.38 -12.41
C LEU A 149 -13.04 6.78 -11.33
N ALA A 150 -13.42 8.06 -11.28
CA ALA A 150 -14.47 8.53 -10.37
C ALA A 150 -15.81 7.86 -10.67
N GLU A 151 -16.21 7.76 -11.94
CA GLU A 151 -17.45 7.07 -12.35
C GLU A 151 -17.42 5.57 -12.05
N LYS A 152 -16.25 4.93 -12.10
CA LYS A 152 -16.09 3.52 -11.77
C LYS A 152 -16.08 3.26 -10.26
N ASN A 153 -15.85 4.30 -9.45
CA ASN A 153 -15.72 4.16 -8.00
C ASN A 153 -17.09 4.03 -7.33
N ASN A 154 -17.37 2.86 -6.77
CA ASN A 154 -18.66 2.55 -6.15
C ASN A 154 -18.58 2.39 -4.62
N ILE A 155 -17.51 2.87 -3.96
CA ILE A 155 -17.35 2.72 -2.50
C ILE A 155 -18.52 3.31 -1.71
N HIS A 156 -19.10 4.43 -2.18
CA HIS A 156 -20.22 5.08 -1.50
C HIS A 156 -21.49 4.23 -1.60
N GLU A 157 -21.79 3.68 -2.77
CA GLU A 157 -22.92 2.75 -2.95
C GLU A 157 -22.78 1.51 -2.05
N ARG A 158 -21.56 1.00 -1.93
CA ARG A 158 -21.24 -0.13 -1.06
C ARG A 158 -21.42 0.22 0.41
N LEU A 159 -20.93 1.38 0.84
CA LEU A 159 -21.09 1.87 2.21
C LEU A 159 -22.55 2.11 2.58
N ASP A 160 -23.36 2.64 1.66
CA ASP A 160 -24.76 2.98 1.91
C ASP A 160 -25.61 1.74 2.26
N VAL A 161 -25.31 0.60 1.64
CA VAL A 161 -26.07 -0.65 1.86
C VAL A 161 -25.61 -1.48 3.06
N VAL A 162 -24.42 -1.21 3.62
CA VAL A 162 -23.90 -1.93 4.79
C VAL A 162 -24.69 -1.55 6.05
N LYS A 163 -25.04 -2.53 6.88
CA LYS A 163 -25.54 -2.28 8.24
C LYS A 163 -24.35 -2.29 9.20
N ALA A 164 -23.90 -1.10 9.59
CA ALA A 164 -22.85 -0.92 10.59
C ALA A 164 -23.12 0.32 11.44
N LYS A 165 -22.68 0.29 12.70
CA LYS A 165 -22.77 1.46 13.60
C LYS A 165 -21.76 2.51 13.18
N ASP A 166 -20.53 2.07 12.94
CA ASP A 166 -19.42 2.92 12.53
C ASP A 166 -19.03 2.58 11.09
N LYS A 167 -18.91 3.60 10.25
CA LYS A 167 -18.49 3.49 8.85
C LYS A 167 -17.38 4.49 8.60
N ALA A 168 -16.31 4.08 7.94
CA ALA A 168 -15.22 4.97 7.58
C ALA A 168 -14.57 4.62 6.24
N ILE A 169 -13.95 5.62 5.63
CA ILE A 169 -13.19 5.50 4.38
C ILE A 169 -11.71 5.74 4.66
N ILE A 170 -10.84 4.86 4.17
CA ILE A 170 -9.40 5.10 4.10
C ILE A 170 -9.14 5.93 2.84
N LYS A 171 -8.75 7.19 2.99
CA LYS A 171 -8.39 8.08 1.86
C LYS A 171 -6.88 8.31 1.85
N THR A 172 -6.22 8.00 0.74
CA THR A 172 -4.77 8.21 0.58
C THR A 172 -4.47 9.03 -0.67
N LYS A 173 -3.73 10.13 -0.52
CA LYS A 173 -3.52 11.16 -1.56
C LYS A 173 -2.22 11.97 -1.34
N GLY A 174 -1.93 12.95 -2.20
CA GLY A 174 -0.95 14.01 -1.94
C GLY A 174 0.14 14.20 -3.00
N ILE A 175 0.24 13.30 -3.99
CA ILE A 175 1.25 13.37 -5.06
C ILE A 175 0.64 13.38 -6.47
N ASN A 176 -0.64 13.77 -6.59
CA ASN A 176 -1.35 13.90 -7.86
C ASN A 176 -1.39 12.60 -8.70
N THR A 177 -1.48 11.43 -8.05
CA THR A 177 -1.69 10.16 -8.74
C THR A 177 -3.17 9.93 -9.05
N LYS A 178 -3.44 8.98 -9.95
CA LYS A 178 -4.80 8.59 -10.35
C LYS A 178 -5.50 7.73 -9.30
N THR A 179 -4.78 6.78 -8.72
CA THR A 179 -5.31 5.87 -7.71
C THR A 179 -4.50 5.95 -6.43
N SER A 180 -5.15 5.56 -5.33
CA SER A 180 -4.57 5.49 -3.99
C SER A 180 -3.82 4.18 -3.75
N GLY A 181 -3.86 3.24 -4.70
CA GLY A 181 -3.18 1.95 -4.61
C GLY A 181 -1.68 2.12 -4.32
N THR A 182 -1.16 1.27 -3.44
CA THR A 182 0.24 1.35 -2.98
C THR A 182 1.23 1.28 -4.15
N MET A 183 0.96 0.45 -5.16
CA MET A 183 1.76 0.37 -6.38
C MET A 183 1.75 1.69 -7.16
N THR A 184 0.57 2.25 -7.43
CA THR A 184 0.43 3.53 -8.13
C THR A 184 1.15 4.66 -7.41
N LEU A 185 1.00 4.75 -6.09
CA LEU A 185 1.68 5.76 -5.29
C LEU A 185 3.21 5.61 -5.34
N THR A 186 3.70 4.36 -5.32
CA THR A 186 5.14 4.08 -5.43
C THR A 186 5.69 4.48 -6.80
N ILE A 187 5.02 4.07 -7.88
CA ILE A 187 5.41 4.46 -9.24
C ILE A 187 5.32 5.99 -9.40
N GLY A 188 4.26 6.62 -8.90
CA GLY A 188 4.08 8.08 -8.92
C GLY A 188 5.21 8.82 -8.22
N ALA A 189 5.59 8.40 -7.01
CA ALA A 189 6.72 8.99 -6.27
C ALA A 189 8.04 8.86 -7.03
N LEU A 190 8.34 7.68 -7.58
CA LEU A 190 9.55 7.46 -8.38
C LEU A 190 9.54 8.28 -9.68
N THR A 191 8.39 8.41 -10.35
CA THR A 191 8.24 9.24 -11.55
C THR A 191 8.45 10.73 -11.23
N ASN A 192 7.89 11.23 -10.13
CA ASN A 192 8.11 12.60 -9.69
C ASN A 192 9.59 12.86 -9.41
N LEU A 193 10.27 11.92 -8.76
CA LEU A 193 11.71 11.99 -8.52
C LEU A 193 12.52 12.02 -9.82
N LEU A 194 12.23 11.13 -10.78
CA LEU A 194 12.87 11.15 -12.12
C LEU A 194 12.74 12.51 -12.78
N ASN A 195 11.53 13.07 -12.81
CA ASN A 195 11.27 14.38 -13.40
C ASN A 195 11.99 15.51 -12.65
N SER A 196 12.08 15.44 -11.32
CA SER A 196 12.81 16.44 -10.54
C SER A 196 14.34 16.38 -10.77
N PHE A 197 14.89 15.16 -10.94
CA PHE A 197 16.32 14.98 -11.08
C PHE A 197 16.84 15.29 -12.47
N ILE A 198 16.06 15.05 -13.52
CA ILE A 198 16.47 15.38 -14.88
C ILE A 198 16.65 16.90 -15.08
N GLU A 199 15.97 17.72 -14.27
CA GLU A 199 16.08 19.18 -14.28
C GLU A 199 17.18 19.72 -13.34
N LYS A 200 17.76 18.86 -12.47
CA LYS A 200 18.71 19.29 -11.45
C LYS A 200 20.10 19.56 -12.04
N GLU A 201 20.66 20.73 -11.74
CA GLU A 201 21.99 21.12 -12.21
C GLU A 201 23.07 20.07 -11.87
N GLY A 202 23.85 19.69 -12.88
CA GLY A 202 24.92 18.72 -12.75
C GLY A 202 24.47 17.26 -12.74
N VAL A 203 23.16 16.96 -12.80
CA VAL A 203 22.68 15.61 -13.10
C VAL A 203 22.78 15.34 -14.60
N LEU A 204 23.31 14.18 -14.98
CA LEU A 204 23.41 13.74 -16.37
C LEU A 204 22.20 12.91 -16.75
N TYR A 205 21.85 11.95 -15.90
CA TYR A 205 20.67 11.09 -16.04
C TYR A 205 20.37 10.40 -14.71
N CYS A 206 19.16 9.85 -14.61
CA CYS A 206 18.74 9.03 -13.48
C CYS A 206 17.97 7.81 -13.97
N ALA A 207 17.89 6.80 -13.12
CA ALA A 207 17.14 5.58 -13.37
C ALA A 207 16.57 5.06 -12.05
N CYS A 208 15.39 4.45 -12.14
CA CYS A 208 14.76 3.76 -11.03
C CYS A 208 14.34 2.36 -11.46
N GLU A 209 14.28 1.46 -10.50
CA GLU A 209 13.81 0.10 -10.71
C GLU A 209 12.27 0.14 -10.77
N MET A 210 11.72 0.06 -11.98
CA MET A 210 10.28 -0.01 -12.23
C MET A 210 9.98 -1.29 -13.02
N GLY A 211 9.15 -2.16 -12.45
CA GLY A 211 8.67 -3.37 -13.09
C GLY A 211 7.15 -3.47 -13.05
N PHE A 212 6.58 -4.36 -13.87
CA PHE A 212 5.17 -4.74 -13.78
C PHE A 212 5.00 -5.83 -12.72
N TYR A 213 5.15 -5.47 -11.45
CA TYR A 213 5.14 -6.42 -10.34
C TYR A 213 3.81 -7.16 -10.16
N GLU A 214 2.69 -6.56 -10.61
CA GLU A 214 1.38 -7.24 -10.65
C GLU A 214 1.40 -8.48 -11.54
N GLU A 215 2.22 -8.51 -12.60
CA GLU A 215 2.37 -9.71 -13.44
C GLU A 215 3.05 -10.84 -12.66
N VAL A 216 4.11 -10.51 -11.92
CA VAL A 216 4.85 -11.47 -11.09
C VAL A 216 3.95 -12.03 -10.00
N ILE A 217 3.15 -11.18 -9.36
CA ILE A 217 2.26 -11.59 -8.27
C ILE A 217 1.06 -12.36 -8.82
N PHE A 218 0.28 -11.79 -9.76
CA PHE A 218 -1.02 -12.37 -10.11
C PHE A 218 -1.00 -13.35 -11.28
N LYS A 219 -0.04 -13.24 -12.22
CA LYS A 219 0.06 -14.17 -13.36
C LYS A 219 1.09 -15.26 -13.10
N GLU A 220 2.28 -14.89 -12.65
CA GLU A 220 3.33 -15.87 -12.33
C GLU A 220 3.11 -16.54 -10.96
N MET A 221 2.34 -15.91 -10.06
CA MET A 221 2.07 -16.40 -8.70
C MET A 221 3.37 -16.64 -7.92
N ASN A 222 4.34 -15.74 -8.07
CA ASN A 222 5.69 -15.91 -7.53
C ASN A 222 6.06 -14.79 -6.55
N ILE A 223 5.71 -14.98 -5.28
CA ILE A 223 5.99 -14.00 -4.22
C ILE A 223 7.49 -13.89 -3.94
N GLU A 224 8.24 -15.00 -3.96
CA GLU A 224 9.69 -14.97 -3.77
C GLU A 224 10.40 -14.07 -4.80
N LYS A 225 10.08 -14.24 -6.09
CA LYS A 225 10.60 -13.39 -7.17
C LYS A 225 10.18 -11.94 -7.00
N PHE A 226 8.95 -11.67 -6.55
CA PHE A 226 8.52 -10.31 -6.24
C PHE A 226 9.39 -9.69 -5.13
N ILE A 227 9.67 -10.41 -4.04
CA ILE A 227 10.52 -9.94 -2.95
C ILE A 227 11.96 -9.71 -3.43
N GLU A 228 12.52 -10.62 -4.24
CA GLU A 228 13.85 -10.44 -4.82
C GLU A 228 13.93 -9.15 -5.65
N LEU A 229 12.98 -8.96 -6.57
CA LEU A 229 12.93 -7.81 -7.47
C LEU A 229 12.69 -6.48 -6.75
N THR A 230 12.15 -6.50 -5.54
CA THR A 230 11.85 -5.29 -4.76
C THR A 230 12.89 -5.02 -3.67
N SER A 231 13.85 -5.94 -3.48
CA SER A 231 14.94 -5.82 -2.51
C SER A 231 16.17 -5.06 -3.02
N VAL A 232 16.09 -4.50 -4.23
CA VAL A 232 17.15 -3.70 -4.88
C VAL A 232 17.00 -2.21 -4.54
N ASN A 233 18.10 -1.44 -4.67
CA ASN A 233 18.08 0.02 -4.49
C ASN A 233 17.07 0.65 -5.45
N ALA A 234 16.19 1.50 -4.94
CA ALA A 234 15.05 2.01 -5.71
C ALA A 234 15.48 2.96 -6.84
N PHE A 235 16.57 3.70 -6.61
CA PHE A 235 16.95 4.86 -7.42
C PHE A 235 18.46 5.01 -7.57
N LYS A 236 18.89 5.41 -8.77
CA LYS A 236 20.29 5.68 -9.14
C LYS A 236 20.39 6.99 -9.91
N VAL A 237 21.39 7.82 -9.61
CA VAL A 237 21.62 9.10 -10.29
C VAL A 237 23.07 9.21 -10.74
N SER A 238 23.28 9.57 -12.00
CA SER A 238 24.58 9.97 -12.54
C SER A 238 24.72 11.49 -12.47
N THR A 239 25.75 12.00 -11.81
CA THR A 239 25.93 13.44 -11.58
C THR A 239 27.40 13.84 -11.45
N ILE A 240 27.74 15.09 -11.76
CA ILE A 240 29.07 15.68 -11.47
C ILE A 240 29.16 16.24 -10.04
N LYS A 241 28.04 16.32 -9.30
CA LYS A 241 27.99 16.86 -7.94
C LYS A 241 27.09 16.02 -7.04
N PRO A 242 27.65 15.13 -6.19
CA PRO A 242 26.87 14.29 -5.30
C PRO A 242 25.96 15.08 -4.34
N PHE A 243 24.83 14.49 -3.98
CA PHE A 243 23.84 15.01 -3.04
C PHE A 243 23.13 13.85 -2.32
N ASP A 244 22.39 14.16 -1.25
CA ASP A 244 21.65 13.14 -0.51
C ASP A 244 20.41 12.69 -1.30
N LEU A 245 20.47 11.48 -1.85
CA LEU A 245 19.38 10.90 -2.63
C LEU A 245 18.27 10.34 -1.73
N ASP A 246 18.61 9.82 -0.56
CA ASP A 246 17.65 9.20 0.36
C ASP A 246 16.80 10.23 1.09
N GLU A 247 17.38 11.40 1.40
CA GLU A 247 16.63 12.58 1.89
C GLU A 247 15.52 12.98 0.91
N LEU A 248 15.86 13.13 -0.37
CA LEU A 248 14.90 13.54 -1.40
C LEU A 248 13.82 12.47 -1.67
N ILE A 249 14.18 11.19 -1.61
CA ILE A 249 13.19 10.10 -1.65
C ILE A 249 12.23 10.19 -0.45
N ALA A 250 12.76 10.45 0.75
CA ALA A 250 11.94 10.60 1.95
C ALA A 250 11.00 11.81 1.87
N GLU A 251 11.48 12.95 1.36
CA GLU A 251 10.68 14.15 1.13
C GLU A 251 9.52 13.89 0.18
N GLU A 252 9.75 13.21 -0.95
CA GLU A 252 8.68 12.90 -1.90
C GLU A 252 7.61 12.00 -1.27
N ILE A 253 8.03 10.93 -0.57
CA ILE A 253 7.11 10.01 0.12
C ILE A 253 6.35 10.73 1.25
N SER A 254 6.96 11.74 1.88
CA SER A 254 6.33 12.49 2.97
C SER A 254 5.07 13.24 2.53
N LYS A 255 4.97 13.61 1.25
CA LYS A 255 3.81 14.28 0.65
C LYS A 255 2.57 13.38 0.61
N ILE A 256 2.77 12.06 0.63
CA ILE A 256 1.67 11.10 0.69
C ILE A 256 1.06 11.12 2.09
N THR A 257 -0.24 11.30 2.16
CA THR A 257 -1.03 11.31 3.39
C THR A 257 -2.11 10.24 3.33
N SER A 258 -2.44 9.65 4.47
CA SER A 258 -3.55 8.70 4.60
C SER A 258 -4.36 9.08 5.84
N GLU A 259 -5.67 9.19 5.67
CA GLU A 259 -6.60 9.63 6.72
C GLU A 259 -7.88 8.79 6.68
N MET A 260 -8.59 8.78 7.82
CA MET A 260 -9.89 8.13 7.97
C MET A 260 -10.99 9.21 7.86
N ILE A 261 -11.95 9.00 6.96
CA ILE A 261 -13.09 9.90 6.70
C ILE A 261 -14.39 9.24 7.16
#